data_AF-A0A7Y6WY39-F1
#
_entry.id   AF-A0A7Y6WY39-F1
#
_cell.length_a   1.000
_cell.length_b   1.000
_cell.length_c   1.000
_cell.angle_alpha   90.00
_cell.angle_beta   90.00
_cell.angle_gamma   90.00
#
_symmetry.space_group_name_H-M   'P 1'
#
loop_
_entity.id
_entity.type
_entity.pdbx_description
1 polymer ?
#
loop_
_entity_poly.entity_id
_entity_poly.type
_entity_poly.pdbx_seq_one_letter_code
_entity_poly.pdbx_strand_id
1 'polypeptide(L)'
;MSSIGSAGSRPSSSSQSRTVEPKVAQKAPAEARPAPSGNAVKDAVAGRFRDGFDAAPRGAAPQRKPVLSEVGGFIESAGQRPEALASSTLPPTTRAAAPTVSTDAAGRTVVDLSSGNDTATVSQTADGGLQVRSGGNTVTLTAEQARTAIIRGGDGNDTITVDASVTQDVRIEGGAGDDTLVGGAGNDRLDGGAGSDIIRGGAGNDALRGADGDDYLDGGAGDDRMYGGAGRDVMYGLDGEDRMSGGAGRDYLDGGAGNDFVSGGDGDDQVLGGRGDDALVGGRGNDAVAGGLGQDTVRGGAGDDKLYVQDDDDVRNLEAGDTRQVVDMSGADTLGSSVSVTGSADFTARTQSDLDALRSLPEGQALLARLDGSGRSTTIRETNRGNTAGATNFNDGYMSADGTPGPGTDSQVNYNPSRISIGGEEWMNRPPVVGLFHELIHASDFVTGTLPPGSTDGVINVEQSTVGLPYDHDGDPSTPRIEADRSTENDLRDELNLPTRPRY
;
A
#
# COMPACT_ATOMS: atom_id res chain seq x y z
N MET A 1 61.76 -32.42 -22.25
CA MET A 1 63.02 -31.72 -22.60
C MET A 1 63.08 -30.53 -21.67
N SER A 2 63.97 -30.46 -20.67
CA SER A 2 65.40 -30.09 -20.80
C SER A 2 65.54 -28.67 -21.38
N SER A 3 66.20 -27.68 -20.77
CA SER A 3 67.19 -27.69 -19.66
C SER A 3 67.44 -26.27 -19.09
N ILE A 4 68.01 -26.18 -17.86
CA ILE A 4 69.24 -25.42 -17.46
C ILE A 4 69.57 -24.13 -18.24
N GLY A 5 69.93 -22.96 -17.67
CA GLY A 5 70.16 -22.55 -16.26
C GLY A 5 71.17 -21.37 -16.17
N SER A 6 71.55 -20.93 -14.94
CA SER A 6 72.72 -20.05 -14.61
C SER A 6 72.68 -18.56 -15.02
N ALA A 7 73.43 -17.60 -14.43
CA ALA A 7 73.80 -17.26 -13.03
C ALA A 7 74.58 -15.92 -12.99
N GLY A 8 74.68 -15.27 -11.82
CA GLY A 8 75.69 -14.22 -11.52
C GLY A 8 75.26 -12.75 -11.75
N SER A 9 75.82 -11.73 -11.08
CA SER A 9 76.81 -11.69 -9.99
C SER A 9 76.73 -10.38 -9.17
N ARG A 10 77.01 -10.46 -7.85
CA ARG A 10 77.44 -9.35 -6.95
C ARG A 10 78.96 -9.06 -7.19
N PRO A 11 79.64 -7.97 -6.68
CA PRO A 11 79.55 -7.48 -5.27
C PRO A 11 80.01 -6.04 -4.89
N SER A 12 79.83 -5.69 -3.59
CA SER A 12 80.68 -4.77 -2.76
C SER A 12 80.75 -3.27 -3.13
N SER A 13 81.20 -2.28 -2.32
CA SER A 13 81.83 -2.17 -0.98
C SER A 13 81.58 -0.72 -0.44
N SER A 14 81.81 -0.24 0.79
CA SER A 14 82.05 -0.77 2.16
C SER A 14 82.10 0.41 3.18
N SER A 15 81.93 0.16 4.50
CA SER A 15 82.38 0.99 5.67
C SER A 15 81.82 2.43 5.84
N GLN A 16 81.76 3.14 6.99
CA GLN A 16 81.88 2.94 8.48
C GLN A 16 81.43 4.29 9.13
N SER A 17 81.09 4.49 10.43
CA SER A 17 80.61 3.63 11.52
C SER A 17 80.21 4.44 12.78
N ARG A 18 79.19 4.00 13.53
CA ARG A 18 78.87 4.31 14.96
C ARG A 18 78.73 5.79 15.43
N THR A 19 77.52 6.11 15.91
CA THR A 19 77.30 6.70 17.26
C THR A 19 75.93 6.24 17.81
N VAL A 20 75.66 6.42 19.10
CA VAL A 20 74.49 5.91 19.85
C VAL A 20 73.69 7.08 20.47
N GLU A 21 72.48 6.81 20.96
CA GLU A 21 71.56 7.66 21.75
C GLU A 21 70.49 8.47 20.94
N PRO A 22 69.42 8.99 21.57
CA PRO A 22 68.22 8.19 21.87
C PRO A 22 66.91 8.76 21.28
N LYS A 23 65.78 8.06 21.49
CA LYS A 23 64.45 8.40 20.96
C LYS A 23 63.98 9.82 21.30
N VAL A 24 63.62 10.60 20.28
CA VAL A 24 62.53 11.59 20.31
C VAL A 24 61.70 11.40 19.03
N ALA A 25 60.41 11.12 19.17
CA ALA A 25 59.51 10.97 18.02
C ALA A 25 59.19 12.36 17.44
N GLN A 26 59.68 12.65 16.23
CA GLN A 26 59.27 13.85 15.50
C GLN A 26 58.00 13.60 14.68
N LYS A 27 57.18 14.65 14.68
CA LYS A 27 55.81 14.75 14.15
C LYS A 27 55.75 14.51 12.63
N ALA A 28 54.92 13.55 12.19
CA ALA A 28 54.59 13.38 10.78
C ALA A 28 53.74 14.57 10.26
N PRO A 29 53.80 14.90 8.96
CA PRO A 29 53.06 16.03 8.39
C PRO A 29 51.55 15.76 8.32
N ALA A 30 50.77 16.85 8.24
CA ALA A 30 49.31 16.78 8.30
C ALA A 30 48.71 16.03 7.10
N GLU A 31 47.92 14.98 7.39
CA GLU A 31 47.01 14.40 6.43
C GLU A 31 45.86 15.38 6.13
N ALA A 32 45.45 15.45 4.86
CA ALA A 32 44.32 16.25 4.46
C ALA A 32 43.03 15.69 5.11
N ARG A 33 42.19 16.57 5.66
CA ARG A 33 40.85 16.19 6.11
C ARG A 33 40.12 15.51 4.95
N PRO A 34 39.52 14.30 5.13
CA PRO A 34 38.55 13.82 4.17
C PRO A 34 37.39 14.82 4.08
N ALA A 35 36.87 15.01 2.88
CA ALA A 35 35.63 15.75 2.67
C ALA A 35 34.51 15.10 3.50
N PRO A 36 33.50 15.87 3.97
CA PRO A 36 32.37 15.28 4.69
C PRO A 36 31.75 14.17 3.83
N SER A 37 31.60 13.00 4.44
CA SER A 37 31.07 11.80 3.79
C SER A 37 29.69 12.07 3.20
N GLY A 38 29.36 11.33 2.14
CA GLY A 38 28.02 11.33 1.54
C GLY A 38 26.93 11.14 2.60
N ASN A 39 25.76 11.71 2.33
CA ASN A 39 24.62 11.66 3.23
C ASN A 39 24.20 10.19 3.42
N ALA A 40 24.48 9.61 4.59
CA ALA A 40 24.22 8.20 4.88
C ALA A 40 22.74 7.82 4.70
N VAL A 41 21.82 8.79 4.81
CA VAL A 41 20.39 8.63 4.50
C VAL A 41 20.17 8.34 3.01
N LYS A 42 20.90 9.00 2.09
CA LYS A 42 20.83 8.68 0.65
C LYS A 42 21.38 7.30 0.33
N ASP A 43 22.43 6.87 1.02
CA ASP A 43 23.03 5.55 0.80
C ASP A 43 22.18 4.42 1.45
N ALA A 44 21.46 4.71 2.54
CA ALA A 44 20.46 3.80 3.11
C ALA A 44 19.23 3.65 2.20
N VAL A 45 18.68 4.76 1.69
CA VAL A 45 17.58 4.75 0.73
C VAL A 45 18.01 4.05 -0.57
N ALA A 46 19.16 4.39 -1.15
CA ALA A 46 19.65 3.74 -2.38
C ALA A 46 20.11 2.27 -2.18
N GLY A 47 20.36 1.85 -0.94
CA GLY A 47 20.74 0.48 -0.58
C GLY A 47 19.56 -0.50 -0.57
N ARG A 48 18.33 -0.03 -0.31
CA ARG A 48 17.10 -0.86 -0.29
C ARG A 48 16.61 -1.31 -1.69
N PHE A 49 17.17 -0.78 -2.78
CA PHE A 49 16.68 -1.01 -4.16
C PHE A 49 17.57 -1.94 -5.02
N ARG A 50 18.13 -3.03 -4.46
CA ARG A 50 18.91 -4.01 -5.24
C ARG A 50 18.59 -5.48 -4.97
N ASP A 51 18.15 -5.77 -3.75
CA ASP A 51 17.72 -7.10 -3.35
C ASP A 51 16.20 -6.99 -3.20
N GLY A 52 15.45 -7.33 -4.25
CA GLY A 52 14.00 -7.09 -4.29
C GLY A 52 13.28 -8.00 -3.30
N PHE A 53 12.61 -7.41 -2.31
CA PHE A 53 11.73 -8.00 -1.26
C PHE A 53 12.21 -9.24 -0.46
N ASP A 54 13.31 -9.90 -0.82
CA ASP A 54 13.83 -11.13 -0.20
C ASP A 54 14.68 -10.90 1.07
N ALA A 55 14.24 -10.01 1.96
CA ALA A 55 14.96 -9.64 3.19
C ALA A 55 14.38 -10.27 4.46
N ALA A 56 14.12 -11.59 4.45
CA ALA A 56 13.59 -12.34 5.59
C ALA A 56 14.31 -12.00 6.93
N PRO A 57 13.58 -11.68 8.02
CA PRO A 57 14.18 -11.27 9.29
C PRO A 57 15.12 -12.34 9.87
N ARG A 58 16.40 -11.99 10.04
CA ARG A 58 17.40 -12.91 10.63
C ARG A 58 17.26 -13.04 12.16
N GLY A 59 16.24 -13.80 12.57
CA GLY A 59 16.28 -14.65 13.75
C GLY A 59 16.02 -13.98 15.10
N ALA A 60 14.78 -14.06 15.56
CA ALA A 60 14.43 -14.10 16.98
C ALA A 60 13.82 -15.48 17.32
N ALA A 61 14.18 -16.06 18.46
CA ALA A 61 13.72 -17.39 18.88
C ALA A 61 12.30 -17.32 19.49
N PRO A 62 11.46 -18.36 19.34
CA PRO A 62 10.02 -18.25 19.61
C PRO A 62 9.69 -18.21 21.11
N GLN A 63 8.85 -17.25 21.51
CA GLN A 63 8.20 -17.20 22.83
C GLN A 63 6.68 -17.26 22.65
N ARG A 64 6.13 -18.46 22.44
CA ARG A 64 4.68 -18.68 22.42
C ARG A 64 4.06 -18.43 23.81
N LYS A 65 3.24 -17.38 23.93
CA LYS A 65 2.11 -17.31 24.88
C LYS A 65 0.97 -16.49 24.28
N PRO A 66 -0.30 -16.94 24.37
CA PRO A 66 -1.44 -16.12 23.98
C PRO A 66 -1.73 -15.07 25.06
N VAL A 67 -1.99 -13.83 24.66
CA VAL A 67 -2.52 -12.78 25.54
C VAL A 67 -3.75 -12.19 24.87
N LEU A 68 -4.92 -12.60 25.34
CA LEU A 68 -6.22 -12.14 24.86
C LEU A 68 -6.82 -11.22 25.93
N SER A 69 -6.34 -9.97 25.97
CA SER A 69 -6.91 -8.85 26.75
C SER A 69 -6.17 -7.53 26.46
N GLU A 70 -6.89 -6.41 26.53
CA GLU A 70 -6.40 -5.02 26.51
C GLU A 70 -6.25 -4.29 25.14
N VAL A 71 -7.28 -4.35 24.29
CA VAL A 71 -7.66 -3.20 23.44
C VAL A 71 -8.49 -2.22 24.27
N GLY A 72 -7.92 -1.74 25.38
CA GLY A 72 -8.62 -1.03 26.46
C GLY A 72 -8.10 0.38 26.68
N GLY A 73 -8.21 1.26 25.68
CA GLY A 73 -7.56 2.57 25.69
C GLY A 73 -8.33 3.77 25.10
N PHE A 74 -9.56 3.60 24.61
CA PHE A 74 -10.31 4.67 23.93
C PHE A 74 -11.81 4.68 24.28
N ILE A 75 -12.17 4.77 25.57
CA ILE A 75 -13.57 5.00 25.98
C ILE A 75 -13.64 6.00 27.15
N GLU A 76 -14.02 7.24 26.88
CA GLU A 76 -14.74 8.08 27.85
C GLU A 76 -15.87 8.90 27.16
N SER A 77 -17.06 8.84 27.75
CA SER A 77 -18.10 9.89 27.74
C SER A 77 -18.78 10.29 26.42
N ALA A 78 -19.61 9.40 25.84
CA ALA A 78 -20.73 9.81 24.98
C ALA A 78 -22.02 10.00 25.80
N GLY A 79 -22.66 11.18 25.74
CA GLY A 79 -23.86 11.40 26.56
C GLY A 79 -24.59 12.74 26.47
N GLN A 80 -25.20 13.07 25.31
CA GLN A 80 -26.55 13.68 25.27
C GLN A 80 -27.18 13.62 23.86
N ARG A 81 -28.52 13.76 23.81
CA ARG A 81 -29.38 13.53 22.63
C ARG A 81 -29.66 14.83 21.83
N PRO A 82 -30.12 14.73 20.56
CA PRO A 82 -30.00 15.82 19.60
C PRO A 82 -31.17 16.82 19.63
N GLU A 83 -30.91 18.05 19.17
CA GLU A 83 -31.94 18.99 18.72
C GLU A 83 -31.78 19.38 17.24
N ALA A 84 -32.89 19.84 16.67
CA ALA A 84 -33.24 19.81 15.25
C ALA A 84 -32.33 20.57 14.25
N LEU A 85 -32.27 20.00 13.05
CA LEU A 85 -31.82 20.63 11.80
C LEU A 85 -32.46 22.01 11.59
N ALA A 86 -31.62 23.04 11.42
CA ALA A 86 -31.99 24.33 10.86
C ALA A 86 -31.19 24.58 9.58
N SER A 87 -31.90 24.79 8.46
CA SER A 87 -31.31 25.09 7.15
C SER A 87 -30.48 26.37 7.21
N SER A 88 -29.17 26.26 7.05
CA SER A 88 -28.25 27.39 7.00
C SER A 88 -27.81 27.67 5.56
N THR A 89 -28.06 28.90 5.11
CA THR A 89 -27.51 29.44 3.86
C THR A 89 -25.99 29.48 3.91
N LEU A 90 -25.32 29.07 2.82
CA LEU A 90 -23.87 29.15 2.65
C LEU A 90 -23.32 30.52 3.11
N PRO A 91 -22.42 30.56 4.13
CA PRO A 91 -21.73 31.79 4.48
C PRO A 91 -20.74 32.18 3.37
N PRO A 92 -20.37 33.46 3.25
CA PRO A 92 -19.33 33.88 2.31
C PRO A 92 -17.98 33.27 2.72
N THR A 93 -17.12 33.02 1.74
CA THR A 93 -15.76 32.48 1.95
C THR A 93 -14.95 33.39 2.86
N THR A 94 -14.94 33.06 4.16
CA THR A 94 -14.05 33.66 5.14
C THR A 94 -12.62 33.26 4.81
N ARG A 95 -11.73 34.24 4.79
CA ARG A 95 -10.29 33.98 4.66
C ARG A 95 -9.87 33.06 5.81
N ALA A 96 -9.26 31.92 5.51
CA ALA A 96 -8.66 31.02 6.50
C ALA A 96 -7.92 31.83 7.57
N ALA A 97 -8.12 31.46 8.83
CA ALA A 97 -7.51 32.21 9.92
C ALA A 97 -5.99 31.94 9.95
N ALA A 98 -5.29 32.63 10.85
CA ALA A 98 -3.90 32.26 11.08
C ALA A 98 -3.87 31.11 12.10
N PRO A 99 -3.01 30.09 11.91
CA PRO A 99 -2.88 29.00 12.86
C PRO A 99 -2.52 29.56 14.24
N THR A 100 -3.17 29.03 15.27
CA THR A 100 -3.00 29.47 16.65
C THR A 100 -2.17 28.47 17.44
N VAL A 101 -1.56 28.92 18.53
CA VAL A 101 -0.78 28.05 19.44
C VAL A 101 -1.34 28.19 20.84
N SER A 102 -1.71 27.06 21.44
CA SER A 102 -2.28 26.98 22.78
C SER A 102 -1.65 25.84 23.60
N THR A 103 -2.20 25.59 24.77
CA THR A 103 -1.78 24.49 25.65
C THR A 103 -3.01 23.77 26.16
N ASP A 104 -3.05 22.44 26.02
CA ASP A 104 -4.19 21.64 26.45
C ASP A 104 -4.22 21.40 27.98
N ALA A 105 -5.26 20.72 28.46
CA ALA A 105 -5.41 20.40 29.87
C ALA A 105 -4.32 19.46 30.44
N ALA A 106 -3.58 18.75 29.57
CA ALA A 106 -2.45 17.90 29.92
C ALA A 106 -1.10 18.63 29.86
N GLY A 107 -1.08 19.92 29.49
CA GLY A 107 0.14 20.72 29.35
C GLY A 107 0.85 20.58 28.00
N ARG A 108 0.23 19.92 27.01
CA ARG A 108 0.77 19.71 25.67
C ARG A 108 0.59 20.96 24.81
N THR A 109 1.55 21.23 23.93
CA THR A 109 1.41 22.32 22.95
C THR A 109 0.42 21.90 21.87
N VAL A 110 -0.54 22.76 21.52
CA VAL A 110 -1.48 22.52 20.42
C VAL A 110 -1.29 23.60 19.37
N VAL A 111 -1.05 23.20 18.13
CA VAL A 111 -1.11 24.05 16.93
C VAL A 111 -2.43 23.76 16.25
N ASP A 112 -3.31 24.75 16.22
CA ASP A 112 -4.68 24.65 15.71
C ASP A 112 -4.74 25.45 14.40
N LEU A 113 -5.06 24.80 13.27
CA LEU A 113 -4.94 25.40 11.94
C LEU A 113 -6.04 26.43 11.67
N SER A 114 -7.31 26.06 11.94
CA SER A 114 -8.43 26.92 12.34
C SER A 114 -9.77 26.26 11.99
N SER A 115 -10.65 26.96 11.26
CA SER A 115 -11.93 26.46 10.79
C SER A 115 -12.08 26.78 9.30
N GLY A 116 -12.52 25.80 8.54
CA GLY A 116 -12.53 25.77 7.09
C GLY A 116 -11.24 25.13 6.54
N ASN A 117 -11.33 24.67 5.29
CA ASN A 117 -10.30 23.89 4.61
C ASN A 117 -8.92 24.58 4.59
N ASP A 118 -8.01 24.09 5.41
CA ASP A 118 -6.64 24.55 5.60
C ASP A 118 -5.63 23.61 4.91
N THR A 119 -4.42 24.11 4.63
CA THR A 119 -3.35 23.28 4.04
C THR A 119 -2.03 23.65 4.69
N ALA A 120 -1.47 22.68 5.42
CA ALA A 120 -0.26 22.83 6.22
C ALA A 120 0.85 21.87 5.78
N THR A 121 2.09 22.36 5.83
CA THR A 121 3.28 21.50 5.81
C THR A 121 4.05 21.56 7.12
N VAL A 122 4.65 20.44 7.52
CA VAL A 122 5.44 20.31 8.76
C VAL A 122 6.87 19.91 8.39
N SER A 123 7.87 20.59 8.96
CA SER A 123 9.28 20.32 8.70
C SER A 123 10.12 20.41 9.97
N GLN A 124 11.23 19.67 10.03
CA GLN A 124 12.08 19.64 11.22
C GLN A 124 13.13 20.76 11.18
N THR A 125 13.28 21.49 12.28
CA THR A 125 14.31 22.52 12.40
C THR A 125 15.66 21.92 12.79
N ALA A 126 16.77 22.61 12.49
CA ALA A 126 18.12 22.10 12.72
C ALA A 126 18.47 21.89 14.22
N ASP A 127 17.69 22.46 15.14
CA ASP A 127 17.76 22.25 16.59
C ASP A 127 16.80 21.17 17.11
N GLY A 128 16.09 20.46 16.22
CA GLY A 128 15.19 19.36 16.55
C GLY A 128 13.79 19.81 17.01
N GLY A 129 13.38 21.03 16.65
CA GLY A 129 12.00 21.50 16.75
C GLY A 129 11.21 21.26 15.45
N LEU A 130 9.99 21.79 15.40
CA LEU A 130 9.10 21.66 14.25
C LEU A 130 8.65 23.02 13.74
N GLN A 131 8.56 23.17 12.42
CA GLN A 131 7.99 24.32 11.75
C GLN A 131 6.73 23.90 11.01
N VAL A 132 5.58 24.41 11.44
CA VAL A 132 4.26 24.19 10.84
C VAL A 132 3.88 25.42 10.01
N ARG A 133 3.58 25.23 8.73
CA ARG A 133 3.27 26.30 7.78
C ARG A 133 1.91 26.08 7.14
N SER A 134 0.87 26.77 7.61
CA SER A 134 -0.41 26.91 6.88
C SER A 134 -0.46 28.23 6.10
N GLY A 135 -0.76 28.13 4.81
CA GLY A 135 -0.92 29.25 3.89
C GLY A 135 0.27 30.22 3.88
N GLY A 136 0.02 31.46 4.33
CA GLY A 136 1.03 32.51 4.46
C GLY A 136 1.76 32.55 5.81
N ASN A 137 1.27 31.80 6.79
CA ASN A 137 1.70 31.87 8.19
C ASN A 137 2.69 30.76 8.53
N THR A 138 3.42 30.90 9.64
CA THR A 138 4.39 29.89 10.07
C THR A 138 4.52 29.92 11.59
N VAL A 139 4.24 28.78 12.22
CA VAL A 139 4.49 28.50 13.64
C VAL A 139 5.82 27.75 13.73
N THR A 140 6.68 28.13 14.68
CA THR A 140 7.91 27.37 14.97
C THR A 140 7.88 26.96 16.44
N LEU A 141 7.93 25.65 16.67
CA LEU A 141 7.98 25.01 17.97
C LEU A 141 9.43 24.68 18.31
N THR A 142 9.82 24.90 19.56
CA THR A 142 11.10 24.41 20.08
C THR A 142 11.10 22.87 20.16
N ALA A 143 12.29 22.27 20.21
CA ALA A 143 12.45 20.82 20.39
C ALA A 143 11.75 20.25 21.63
N GLU A 144 11.57 21.05 22.69
CA GLU A 144 10.83 20.65 23.88
C GLU A 144 9.31 20.61 23.65
N GLN A 145 8.77 21.64 22.98
CA GLN A 145 7.35 21.71 22.63
C GLN A 145 6.95 20.63 21.62
N ALA A 146 7.79 20.42 20.60
CA ALA A 146 7.55 19.48 19.50
C ALA A 146 7.29 18.04 19.98
N ARG A 147 7.99 17.56 21.02
CA ARG A 147 7.87 16.19 21.57
C ARG A 147 6.48 15.78 22.04
N THR A 148 5.62 16.75 22.31
CA THR A 148 4.24 16.50 22.76
C THR A 148 3.25 17.37 22.01
N ALA A 149 3.67 17.94 20.87
CA ALA A 149 2.84 18.82 20.09
C ALA A 149 1.69 18.03 19.45
N ILE A 150 0.52 18.64 19.42
CA ILE A 150 -0.62 18.20 18.60
C ILE A 150 -0.78 19.23 17.50
N ILE A 151 -0.88 18.77 16.25
CA ILE A 151 -1.31 19.59 15.12
C ILE A 151 -2.77 19.21 14.85
N ARG A 152 -3.66 20.21 14.87
CA ARG A 152 -5.09 20.03 14.64
C ARG A 152 -5.50 20.70 13.35
N GLY A 153 -6.23 19.99 12.49
CA GLY A 153 -6.97 20.59 11.39
C GLY A 153 -8.06 21.52 11.92
N GLY A 154 -9.22 20.93 12.22
CA GLY A 154 -10.33 21.62 12.87
C GLY A 154 -11.69 21.18 12.32
N ASP A 155 -12.46 22.15 11.83
CA ASP A 155 -13.66 21.91 11.01
C ASP A 155 -13.28 22.16 9.54
N GLY A 156 -13.73 21.33 8.60
CA GLY A 156 -13.46 21.45 7.16
C GLY A 156 -12.49 20.38 6.66
N ASN A 157 -12.34 20.29 5.34
CA ASN A 157 -11.46 19.30 4.71
C ASN A 157 -10.03 19.84 4.64
N ASP A 158 -9.16 19.35 5.51
CA ASP A 158 -7.80 19.82 5.69
C ASP A 158 -6.76 18.95 4.99
N THR A 159 -5.56 19.49 4.84
CA THR A 159 -4.41 18.72 4.33
C THR A 159 -3.17 19.05 5.14
N ILE A 160 -2.65 18.07 5.88
CA ILE A 160 -1.50 18.20 6.77
C ILE A 160 -0.42 17.22 6.31
N THR A 161 0.66 17.74 5.73
CA THR A 161 1.77 16.92 5.21
C THR A 161 3.04 17.18 5.98
N VAL A 162 3.53 16.15 6.67
CA VAL A 162 4.88 16.14 7.24
C VAL A 162 5.90 15.83 6.13
N ASP A 163 7.03 16.53 6.15
CA ASP A 163 8.16 16.23 5.27
C ASP A 163 8.76 14.87 5.68
N ALA A 164 8.93 13.94 4.75
CA ALA A 164 9.48 12.60 4.99
C ALA A 164 10.92 12.57 5.58
N SER A 165 11.58 13.73 5.73
CA SER A 165 12.83 13.87 6.49
C SER A 165 12.65 14.20 7.98
N VAL A 166 11.42 14.41 8.46
CA VAL A 166 11.10 14.63 9.88
C VAL A 166 11.22 13.32 10.64
N THR A 167 12.27 13.20 11.45
CA THR A 167 12.58 11.98 12.24
C THR A 167 12.02 12.01 13.67
N GLN A 168 11.05 12.89 13.92
CA GLN A 168 10.47 13.09 15.23
C GLN A 168 8.99 12.75 15.17
N ASP A 169 8.59 11.82 16.03
CA ASP A 169 7.20 11.46 16.33
C ASP A 169 6.31 12.72 16.38
N VAL A 170 5.35 12.81 15.46
CA VAL A 170 4.30 13.83 15.45
C VAL A 170 2.96 13.27 15.92
N ARG A 171 2.08 14.15 16.40
CA ARG A 171 0.66 13.83 16.59
C ARG A 171 -0.19 14.78 15.77
N ILE A 172 -1.02 14.22 14.90
CA ILE A 172 -1.96 14.92 14.05
C ILE A 172 -3.37 14.45 14.38
N GLU A 173 -4.30 15.39 14.49
CA GLU A 173 -5.74 15.16 14.63
C GLU A 173 -6.40 15.98 13.51
N GLY A 174 -7.06 15.33 12.55
CA GLY A 174 -7.75 16.01 11.44
C GLY A 174 -8.90 16.85 11.97
N GLY A 175 -10.01 16.19 12.31
CA GLY A 175 -11.12 16.77 13.04
C GLY A 175 -12.47 16.37 12.48
N ALA A 176 -13.07 17.27 11.68
CA ALA A 176 -14.38 17.06 11.08
C ALA A 176 -14.43 17.61 9.65
N GLY A 177 -14.50 16.72 8.66
CA GLY A 177 -14.34 16.99 7.23
C GLY A 177 -13.51 15.87 6.61
N ASP A 178 -13.47 15.78 5.28
CA ASP A 178 -12.68 14.73 4.60
C ASP A 178 -11.21 15.18 4.51
N ASP A 179 -10.38 14.72 5.43
CA ASP A 179 -9.02 15.19 5.67
C ASP A 179 -7.95 14.41 4.89
N THR A 180 -6.75 14.99 4.75
CA THR A 180 -5.57 14.29 4.22
C THR A 180 -4.38 14.50 5.12
N LEU A 181 -4.01 13.45 5.85
CA LEU A 181 -2.94 13.42 6.85
C LEU A 181 -1.78 12.56 6.35
N VAL A 182 -0.56 13.09 6.36
CA VAL A 182 0.66 12.37 5.95
C VAL A 182 1.75 12.60 6.99
N GLY A 183 2.25 11.52 7.60
CA GLY A 183 3.36 11.50 8.55
C GLY A 183 4.73 11.57 7.86
N GLY A 184 5.78 11.35 8.66
CA GLY A 184 7.17 11.58 8.29
C GLY A 184 8.02 10.32 8.29
N ALA A 185 9.09 10.36 9.09
CA ALA A 185 10.01 9.27 9.36
C ALA A 185 10.14 9.01 10.90
N GLY A 186 9.12 9.42 11.66
CA GLY A 186 8.98 9.24 13.11
C GLY A 186 8.01 8.11 13.43
N ASN A 187 7.73 7.86 14.72
CA ASN A 187 6.65 6.96 15.13
C ASN A 187 5.41 7.82 15.38
N ASP A 188 4.71 8.13 14.31
CA ASP A 188 3.71 9.16 14.25
C ASP A 188 2.33 8.65 14.68
N ARG A 189 1.49 9.56 15.17
CA ARG A 189 0.10 9.25 15.51
C ARG A 189 -0.85 10.16 14.76
N LEU A 190 -1.66 9.56 13.89
CA LEU A 190 -2.63 10.24 13.04
C LEU A 190 -4.04 9.74 13.41
N ASP A 191 -4.92 10.66 13.77
CA ASP A 191 -6.37 10.43 13.98
C ASP A 191 -7.07 11.31 12.91
N GLY A 192 -7.81 10.71 11.99
CA GLY A 192 -8.60 11.41 10.96
C GLY A 192 -9.72 12.19 11.62
N GLY A 193 -10.79 11.49 12.00
CA GLY A 193 -11.82 12.00 12.89
C GLY A 193 -13.22 11.65 12.42
N ALA A 194 -13.83 12.54 11.65
CA ALA A 194 -15.17 12.37 11.12
C ALA A 194 -15.29 12.97 9.71
N GLY A 195 -15.38 12.11 8.71
CA GLY A 195 -15.20 12.44 7.30
C GLY A 195 -14.60 11.24 6.58
N SER A 196 -14.43 11.29 5.26
CA SER A 196 -13.77 10.21 4.50
C SER A 196 -12.29 10.53 4.30
N ASP A 197 -11.46 10.10 5.23
CA ASP A 197 -10.09 10.59 5.41
C ASP A 197 -9.05 9.82 4.60
N ILE A 198 -7.93 10.48 4.28
CA ILE A 198 -6.75 9.87 3.66
C ILE A 198 -5.58 10.00 4.62
N ILE A 199 -5.15 8.89 5.21
CA ILE A 199 -4.13 8.83 6.24
C ILE A 199 -2.94 8.00 5.74
N ARG A 200 -1.73 8.56 5.77
CA ARG A 200 -0.48 7.83 5.51
C ARG A 200 0.48 8.00 6.68
N GLY A 201 0.97 6.91 7.24
CA GLY A 201 2.01 6.92 8.29
C GLY A 201 3.34 7.39 7.71
N GLY A 202 3.94 6.58 6.86
CA GLY A 202 5.14 6.91 6.10
C GLY A 202 6.28 5.94 6.39
N ALA A 203 7.11 6.25 7.37
CA ALA A 203 8.17 5.36 7.82
C ALA A 203 8.41 5.49 9.32
N GLY A 204 8.51 4.37 10.02
CA GLY A 204 8.45 4.31 11.47
C GLY A 204 7.31 3.40 11.90
N ASN A 205 7.12 3.24 13.21
CA ASN A 205 6.07 2.37 13.75
C ASN A 205 4.88 3.24 14.16
N ASP A 206 3.97 3.47 13.23
CA ASP A 206 2.92 4.46 13.29
C ASP A 206 1.64 3.94 13.99
N ALA A 207 0.78 4.89 14.35
CA ALA A 207 -0.52 4.63 14.96
C ALA A 207 -1.61 5.44 14.24
N LEU A 208 -2.28 4.80 13.29
CA LEU A 208 -3.27 5.40 12.39
C LEU A 208 -4.70 5.05 12.84
N ARG A 209 -5.61 6.02 12.71
CA ARG A 209 -7.03 5.85 12.99
C ARG A 209 -7.89 6.70 12.06
N GLY A 210 -8.83 6.08 11.34
CA GLY A 210 -9.81 6.80 10.51
C GLY A 210 -10.92 7.42 11.36
N ALA A 211 -11.66 6.56 12.06
CA ALA A 211 -12.78 6.78 12.98
C ALA A 211 -14.20 6.75 12.37
N ASP A 212 -14.78 7.87 11.94
CA ASP A 212 -16.17 7.94 11.44
C ASP A 212 -16.20 8.32 9.94
N GLY A 213 -16.19 7.34 9.02
CA GLY A 213 -16.32 7.56 7.58
C GLY A 213 -15.76 6.41 6.72
N ASP A 214 -15.79 6.57 5.40
CA ASP A 214 -15.15 5.61 4.46
C ASP A 214 -13.68 6.03 4.27
N ASP A 215 -12.76 5.46 5.04
CA ASP A 215 -11.39 5.97 5.18
C ASP A 215 -10.35 5.21 4.33
N TYR A 216 -9.25 5.87 3.98
CA TYR A 216 -8.06 5.27 3.35
C TYR A 216 -6.86 5.36 4.29
N LEU A 217 -6.36 4.23 4.77
CA LEU A 217 -5.20 4.14 5.66
C LEU A 217 -4.06 3.37 4.99
N ASP A 218 -2.84 3.89 5.13
CA ASP A 218 -1.61 3.37 4.53
C ASP A 218 -0.52 3.50 5.59
N GLY A 219 -0.09 2.37 6.17
CA GLY A 219 0.93 2.31 7.22
C GLY A 219 2.26 2.83 6.68
N GLY A 220 2.89 2.01 5.83
CA GLY A 220 4.02 2.40 5.00
C GLY A 220 5.22 1.51 5.23
N ALA A 221 6.01 1.81 6.26
CA ALA A 221 7.24 1.06 6.55
C ALA A 221 7.66 1.09 8.03
N GLY A 222 7.26 0.07 8.77
CA GLY A 222 7.54 -0.21 10.17
C GLY A 222 6.39 -1.02 10.79
N ASP A 223 6.48 -1.41 12.06
CA ASP A 223 5.43 -2.25 12.67
C ASP A 223 4.27 -1.36 13.20
N ASP A 224 3.26 -1.20 12.35
CA ASP A 224 2.18 -0.23 12.46
C ASP A 224 0.96 -0.73 13.25
N ARG A 225 0.12 0.22 13.66
CA ARG A 225 -1.18 -0.03 14.29
C ARG A 225 -2.24 0.79 13.59
N MET A 226 -3.17 0.12 12.94
CA MET A 226 -4.18 0.75 12.12
C MET A 226 -5.57 0.32 12.60
N TYR A 227 -6.47 1.29 12.72
CA TYR A 227 -7.89 1.04 13.00
C TYR A 227 -8.69 1.91 12.02
N GLY A 228 -9.50 1.29 11.16
CA GLY A 228 -10.40 2.00 10.26
C GLY A 228 -11.45 2.76 11.08
N GLY A 229 -12.57 2.11 11.38
CA GLY A 229 -13.48 2.53 12.44
C GLY A 229 -14.92 2.16 12.16
N ALA A 230 -15.62 3.03 11.44
CA ALA A 230 -17.03 2.89 11.10
C ALA A 230 -17.31 3.51 9.72
N GLY A 231 -17.40 2.65 8.72
CA GLY A 231 -17.62 3.03 7.32
C GLY A 231 -17.19 1.90 6.40
N ARG A 232 -16.47 2.19 5.32
CA ARG A 232 -15.93 1.19 4.41
C ARG A 232 -14.50 1.55 4.10
N ASP A 233 -13.61 0.95 4.87
CA ASP A 233 -12.23 1.38 4.95
C ASP A 233 -11.36 0.61 3.95
N VAL A 234 -10.31 1.26 3.45
CA VAL A 234 -9.30 0.65 2.60
C VAL A 234 -7.95 0.82 3.28
N MET A 235 -7.38 -0.29 3.75
CA MET A 235 -6.23 -0.32 4.64
C MET A 235 -5.09 -1.14 4.02
N TYR A 236 -3.89 -0.57 3.99
CA TYR A 236 -2.64 -1.25 3.61
C TYR A 236 -1.61 -1.14 4.74
N GLY A 237 -1.07 -2.25 5.24
CA GLY A 237 0.08 -2.24 6.15
C GLY A 237 1.39 -1.90 5.40
N LEU A 238 1.68 -2.69 4.37
CA LEU A 238 2.88 -2.66 3.51
C LEU A 238 4.11 -3.32 4.14
N ASP A 239 5.16 -2.58 4.54
CA ASP A 239 6.42 -3.17 5.05
C ASP A 239 6.42 -3.21 6.61
N GLY A 240 6.02 -4.29 7.30
CA GLY A 240 5.95 -4.29 8.77
C GLY A 240 5.44 -5.58 9.45
N GLU A 241 5.54 -5.72 10.78
CA GLU A 241 4.71 -6.69 11.54
C GLU A 241 3.44 -6.01 12.10
N ASP A 242 2.45 -5.84 11.22
CA ASP A 242 1.36 -4.90 11.39
C ASP A 242 0.18 -5.42 12.22
N ARG A 243 -0.60 -4.48 12.74
CA ARG A 243 -1.83 -4.74 13.51
C ARG A 243 -2.97 -3.89 13.00
N MET A 244 -3.85 -4.52 12.24
CA MET A 244 -4.94 -3.89 11.52
C MET A 244 -6.29 -4.39 12.02
N SER A 245 -7.25 -3.48 12.10
CA SER A 245 -8.65 -3.80 12.33
C SER A 245 -9.50 -2.85 11.50
N GLY A 246 -10.38 -3.36 10.64
CA GLY A 246 -11.29 -2.56 9.83
C GLY A 246 -12.30 -1.85 10.74
N GLY A 247 -13.20 -2.63 11.32
CA GLY A 247 -14.07 -2.17 12.39
C GLY A 247 -15.52 -2.53 12.13
N ALA A 248 -16.25 -1.65 11.43
CA ALA A 248 -17.67 -1.81 11.18
C ALA A 248 -18.09 -1.24 9.82
N GLY A 249 -18.66 -2.12 8.99
CA GLY A 249 -18.99 -1.92 7.58
C GLY A 249 -18.09 -2.82 6.72
N ARG A 250 -18.13 -2.69 5.38
CA ARG A 250 -17.35 -3.57 4.48
C ARG A 250 -15.98 -2.97 4.24
N ASP A 251 -14.96 -3.62 4.77
CA ASP A 251 -13.59 -3.13 4.74
C ASP A 251 -12.71 -3.97 3.79
N TYR A 252 -11.71 -3.32 3.20
CA TYR A 252 -10.61 -3.96 2.46
C TYR A 252 -9.32 -3.78 3.25
N LEU A 253 -8.68 -4.88 3.62
CA LEU A 253 -7.45 -4.91 4.38
C LEU A 253 -6.42 -5.79 3.67
N ASP A 254 -5.23 -5.24 3.45
CA ASP A 254 -4.07 -5.92 2.88
C ASP A 254 -2.89 -5.70 3.85
N GLY A 255 -2.44 -6.77 4.53
CA GLY A 255 -1.30 -6.71 5.46
C GLY A 255 -0.04 -6.28 4.73
N GLY A 256 0.30 -7.01 3.67
CA GLY A 256 1.39 -6.68 2.77
C GLY A 256 2.57 -7.64 2.97
N ALA A 257 3.56 -7.22 3.76
CA ALA A 257 4.82 -7.93 3.92
C ALA A 257 5.37 -7.91 5.36
N GLY A 258 4.99 -8.93 6.13
CA GLY A 258 5.58 -9.31 7.40
C GLY A 258 4.76 -10.39 8.08
N ASN A 259 4.70 -10.41 9.41
CA ASN A 259 3.89 -11.40 10.14
C ASN A 259 2.72 -10.67 10.79
N ASP A 260 1.64 -10.51 10.03
CA ASP A 260 0.61 -9.52 10.32
C ASP A 260 -0.53 -10.08 11.17
N PHE A 261 -1.20 -9.18 11.89
CA PHE A 261 -2.48 -9.47 12.52
C PHE A 261 -3.55 -8.58 11.92
N VAL A 262 -4.44 -9.17 11.14
CA VAL A 262 -5.50 -8.47 10.41
C VAL A 262 -6.85 -9.01 10.84
N SER A 263 -7.76 -8.11 11.21
CA SER A 263 -9.16 -8.40 11.49
C SER A 263 -10.05 -7.51 10.62
N GLY A 264 -11.03 -8.08 9.93
CA GLY A 264 -12.09 -7.30 9.27
C GLY A 264 -12.93 -6.57 10.32
N GLY A 265 -13.90 -7.27 10.91
CA GLY A 265 -14.67 -6.77 12.04
C GLY A 265 -16.14 -7.16 11.98
N ASP A 266 -17.00 -6.16 11.75
CA ASP A 266 -18.44 -6.32 11.55
C ASP A 266 -18.80 -5.86 10.12
N GLY A 267 -18.73 -6.76 9.14
CA GLY A 267 -18.80 -6.48 7.71
C GLY A 267 -18.81 -7.72 6.84
N ASP A 268 -18.96 -7.55 5.53
CA ASP A 268 -18.65 -8.63 4.57
C ASP A 268 -17.25 -8.31 4.01
N ASP A 269 -16.20 -8.61 4.77
CA ASP A 269 -14.88 -7.98 4.61
C ASP A 269 -13.97 -8.68 3.59
N GLN A 270 -12.93 -7.97 3.13
CA GLN A 270 -11.86 -8.50 2.29
C GLN A 270 -10.56 -8.43 3.10
N VAL A 271 -10.06 -9.57 3.58
CA VAL A 271 -8.89 -9.66 4.46
C VAL A 271 -7.79 -10.45 3.77
N LEU A 272 -6.69 -9.79 3.44
CA LEU A 272 -5.54 -10.37 2.73
C LEU A 272 -4.31 -10.25 3.63
N GLY A 273 -3.59 -11.35 3.85
CA GLY A 273 -2.33 -11.34 4.60
C GLY A 273 -1.19 -10.79 3.76
N GLY A 274 -0.81 -11.55 2.73
CA GLY A 274 0.17 -11.12 1.73
C GLY A 274 1.42 -11.97 1.75
N ARG A 275 2.48 -11.53 2.46
CA ARG A 275 3.79 -12.19 2.57
C ARG A 275 4.26 -12.30 4.03
N GLY A 276 4.09 -13.47 4.62
CA GLY A 276 4.74 -13.94 5.85
C GLY A 276 3.80 -14.83 6.65
N ASP A 277 4.11 -15.11 7.92
CA ASP A 277 3.32 -16.04 8.73
C ASP A 277 2.15 -15.30 9.42
N ASP A 278 1.02 -15.14 8.72
CA ASP A 278 -0.03 -14.19 9.10
C ASP A 278 -1.09 -14.76 10.08
N ALA A 279 -1.81 -13.86 10.74
CA ALA A 279 -2.90 -14.18 11.66
C ALA A 279 -4.18 -13.40 11.29
N LEU A 280 -5.00 -14.03 10.46
CA LEU A 280 -6.15 -13.41 9.80
C LEU A 280 -7.48 -13.83 10.44
N VAL A 281 -8.36 -12.85 10.62
CA VAL A 281 -9.76 -13.03 11.02
C VAL A 281 -10.64 -12.19 10.10
N GLY A 282 -11.69 -12.77 9.52
CA GLY A 282 -12.78 -11.99 8.93
C GLY A 282 -13.53 -11.23 10.03
N GLY A 283 -14.59 -11.81 10.57
CA GLY A 283 -15.22 -11.34 11.81
C GLY A 283 -16.69 -11.73 11.95
N ARG A 284 -17.58 -10.87 11.48
CA ARG A 284 -19.04 -11.07 11.42
C ARG A 284 -19.59 -10.56 10.10
N GLY A 285 -20.22 -11.46 9.37
CA GLY A 285 -20.71 -11.24 8.02
C GLY A 285 -20.05 -12.26 7.11
N ASN A 286 -20.17 -12.08 5.79
CA ASN A 286 -19.65 -13.05 4.84
C ASN A 286 -18.30 -12.56 4.32
N ASP A 287 -17.22 -13.08 4.88
CA ASP A 287 -15.88 -12.56 4.65
C ASP A 287 -15.15 -13.29 3.52
N ALA A 288 -14.28 -12.59 2.80
CA ALA A 288 -13.29 -13.17 1.89
C ALA A 288 -11.90 -13.00 2.50
N VAL A 289 -11.31 -14.11 2.97
CA VAL A 289 -10.03 -14.12 3.66
C VAL A 289 -9.00 -14.90 2.85
N ALA A 290 -7.90 -14.27 2.45
CA ALA A 290 -6.79 -14.94 1.77
C ALA A 290 -5.51 -14.84 2.61
N GLY A 291 -4.87 -15.99 2.89
CA GLY A 291 -3.59 -16.07 3.59
C GLY A 291 -2.49 -15.35 2.80
N GLY A 292 -1.93 -16.06 1.83
CA GLY A 292 -0.91 -15.52 0.94
C GLY A 292 0.30 -16.45 0.92
N LEU A 293 1.49 -15.86 0.97
CA LEU A 293 2.78 -16.55 1.03
C LEU A 293 3.27 -16.65 2.48
N GLY A 294 3.16 -17.83 3.08
CA GLY A 294 3.71 -18.08 4.42
C GLY A 294 3.13 -19.34 5.06
N GLN A 295 3.05 -19.36 6.40
CA GLN A 295 2.30 -20.37 7.15
C GLN A 295 1.22 -19.71 8.01
N ASP A 296 0.03 -19.56 7.44
CA ASP A 296 -0.98 -18.65 7.97
C ASP A 296 -1.87 -19.30 9.03
N THR A 297 -2.36 -18.49 9.95
CA THR A 297 -3.49 -18.81 10.81
C THR A 297 -4.71 -18.07 10.27
N VAL A 298 -5.67 -18.81 9.73
CA VAL A 298 -6.87 -18.23 9.12
C VAL A 298 -8.13 -18.63 9.86
N ARG A 299 -9.01 -17.66 10.08
CA ARG A 299 -10.40 -17.87 10.50
C ARG A 299 -11.27 -16.92 9.68
N GLY A 300 -12.40 -17.40 9.16
CA GLY A 300 -13.48 -16.53 8.69
C GLY A 300 -14.06 -15.79 9.89
N GLY A 301 -15.20 -16.25 10.39
CA GLY A 301 -15.76 -15.63 11.57
C GLY A 301 -17.07 -16.24 12.01
N ALA A 302 -18.14 -15.53 11.65
CA ALA A 302 -19.52 -15.90 11.84
C ALA A 302 -20.33 -15.39 10.64
N GLY A 303 -20.58 -16.28 9.69
CA GLY A 303 -21.24 -16.02 8.42
C GLY A 303 -21.05 -17.19 7.45
N ASP A 304 -21.12 -16.90 6.15
CA ASP A 304 -20.80 -17.83 5.07
C ASP A 304 -19.51 -17.36 4.37
N ASP A 305 -18.35 -17.76 4.92
CA ASP A 305 -17.04 -17.18 4.54
C ASP A 305 -16.37 -17.86 3.33
N LYS A 306 -15.39 -17.18 2.71
CA LYS A 306 -14.52 -17.71 1.64
C LYS A 306 -13.06 -17.62 2.06
N LEU A 307 -12.43 -18.77 2.28
CA LEU A 307 -11.06 -18.87 2.77
C LEU A 307 -10.13 -19.41 1.69
N TYR A 308 -9.22 -18.56 1.21
CA TYR A 308 -8.20 -18.85 0.21
C TYR A 308 -6.85 -19.07 0.89
N VAL A 309 -6.40 -20.32 0.96
CA VAL A 309 -5.31 -20.73 1.86
C VAL A 309 -4.39 -21.75 1.19
N GLN A 310 -3.18 -21.89 1.68
CA GLN A 310 -2.29 -23.00 1.32
C GLN A 310 -2.71 -24.31 1.99
N ASP A 311 -2.01 -25.40 1.66
CA ASP A 311 -2.24 -26.73 2.24
C ASP A 311 -1.74 -26.82 3.71
N ASP A 312 -0.69 -26.06 4.07
CA ASP A 312 -0.05 -26.07 5.38
C ASP A 312 -0.53 -25.00 6.38
N ASP A 313 -1.46 -24.14 5.98
CA ASP A 313 -2.10 -23.15 6.85
C ASP A 313 -2.99 -23.79 7.94
N ASP A 314 -3.00 -23.16 9.13
CA ASP A 314 -3.84 -23.52 10.27
C ASP A 314 -5.20 -22.81 10.21
N VAL A 315 -6.10 -23.37 9.40
CA VAL A 315 -7.51 -22.93 9.32
C VAL A 315 -8.27 -23.36 10.59
N ARG A 316 -8.73 -22.37 11.37
CA ARG A 316 -9.36 -22.59 12.69
C ARG A 316 -10.85 -22.24 12.69
N ASN A 317 -11.63 -23.08 13.37
CA ASN A 317 -13.07 -22.86 13.64
C ASN A 317 -13.95 -22.64 12.40
N LEU A 318 -13.64 -23.34 11.29
CA LEU A 318 -14.46 -23.35 10.08
C LEU A 318 -15.94 -23.64 10.41
N GLU A 319 -16.84 -22.70 10.10
CA GLU A 319 -18.28 -22.85 10.30
C GLU A 319 -18.93 -23.61 9.13
N ALA A 320 -20.25 -23.81 9.18
CA ALA A 320 -20.96 -24.68 8.23
C ALA A 320 -21.30 -24.02 6.89
N GLY A 321 -21.18 -22.69 6.82
CA GLY A 321 -21.33 -21.89 5.60
C GLY A 321 -20.01 -21.74 4.83
N ASP A 322 -18.89 -21.77 5.55
CA ASP A 322 -17.56 -21.47 5.03
C ASP A 322 -17.13 -22.39 3.89
N THR A 323 -16.49 -21.78 2.89
CA THR A 323 -15.79 -22.47 1.83
C THR A 323 -14.28 -22.33 2.03
N ARG A 324 -13.55 -23.45 2.05
CA ARG A 324 -12.08 -23.45 2.02
C ARG A 324 -11.61 -23.86 0.63
N GLN A 325 -10.89 -22.98 -0.04
CA GLN A 325 -10.19 -23.26 -1.29
C GLN A 325 -8.68 -23.32 -1.03
N VAL A 326 -8.04 -24.40 -1.49
CA VAL A 326 -6.58 -24.48 -1.48
C VAL A 326 -6.04 -23.78 -2.72
N VAL A 327 -5.14 -22.82 -2.51
CA VAL A 327 -4.44 -22.06 -3.55
C VAL A 327 -2.98 -22.52 -3.59
N ASP A 328 -2.49 -22.87 -4.78
CA ASP A 328 -1.10 -23.29 -4.96
C ASP A 328 -0.19 -22.07 -5.07
N MET A 329 0.48 -21.72 -3.97
CA MET A 329 1.43 -20.61 -3.93
C MET A 329 2.85 -21.04 -4.35
N SER A 330 3.05 -22.29 -4.79
CA SER A 330 4.37 -22.78 -5.15
C SER A 330 4.91 -22.06 -6.41
N GLY A 331 5.90 -21.19 -6.19
CA GLY A 331 6.45 -20.35 -7.25
C GLY A 331 5.67 -19.05 -7.51
N ALA A 332 4.79 -18.62 -6.59
CA ALA A 332 4.08 -17.34 -6.70
C ALA A 332 5.02 -16.13 -6.93
N ASP A 333 6.23 -16.12 -6.34
CA ASP A 333 7.27 -15.10 -6.61
C ASP A 333 7.68 -14.98 -8.09
N THR A 334 7.47 -16.04 -8.88
CA THR A 334 7.74 -16.06 -10.32
C THR A 334 6.49 -15.87 -11.18
N LEU A 335 5.30 -15.87 -10.57
CA LEU A 335 4.04 -15.68 -11.25
C LEU A 335 3.80 -14.19 -11.53
N GLY A 336 3.53 -13.85 -12.78
CA GLY A 336 3.49 -12.46 -13.24
C GLY A 336 4.88 -11.90 -13.58
N SER A 337 5.87 -12.75 -13.83
CA SER A 337 7.24 -12.36 -14.21
C SER A 337 7.35 -11.54 -15.50
N SER A 338 6.30 -11.55 -16.34
CA SER A 338 6.13 -10.66 -17.50
C SER A 338 5.70 -9.24 -17.15
N VAL A 339 5.22 -9.03 -15.92
CA VAL A 339 4.70 -7.75 -15.41
C VAL A 339 5.82 -6.97 -14.72
N SER A 340 5.91 -5.68 -15.00
CA SER A 340 6.92 -4.77 -14.46
C SER A 340 6.27 -3.50 -13.92
N VAL A 341 6.68 -3.04 -12.73
CA VAL A 341 6.13 -1.84 -12.10
C VAL A 341 7.13 -0.68 -12.21
N THR A 342 6.66 0.52 -12.53
CA THR A 342 7.50 1.73 -12.62
C THR A 342 6.79 2.98 -12.08
N GLY A 343 7.38 3.64 -11.09
CA GLY A 343 6.82 4.84 -10.46
C GLY A 343 7.65 5.31 -9.27
N SER A 344 7.02 6.03 -8.34
CA SER A 344 7.51 6.29 -6.99
C SER A 344 7.71 4.99 -6.19
N ALA A 345 8.46 5.07 -5.08
CA ALA A 345 8.68 3.91 -4.20
C ALA A 345 7.34 3.43 -3.61
N ASP A 346 6.58 4.36 -3.04
CA ASP A 346 5.28 4.14 -2.41
C ASP A 346 4.26 3.56 -3.40
N PHE A 347 4.24 4.04 -4.65
CA PHE A 347 3.43 3.45 -5.72
C PHE A 347 3.86 2.00 -6.02
N THR A 348 5.17 1.75 -6.03
CA THR A 348 5.72 0.42 -6.32
C THR A 348 5.38 -0.56 -5.20
N ALA A 349 5.47 -0.14 -3.93
CA ALA A 349 5.07 -0.94 -2.77
C ALA A 349 3.58 -1.31 -2.83
N ARG A 350 2.68 -0.32 -2.93
CA ARG A 350 1.22 -0.58 -3.04
C ARG A 350 0.85 -1.47 -4.22
N THR A 351 1.41 -1.20 -5.41
CA THR A 351 1.15 -2.03 -6.60
C THR A 351 1.71 -3.44 -6.44
N GLN A 352 2.81 -3.63 -5.69
CA GLN A 352 3.35 -4.95 -5.40
C GLN A 352 2.46 -5.70 -4.41
N SER A 353 1.92 -5.01 -3.39
CA SER A 353 0.88 -5.52 -2.48
C SER A 353 -0.35 -6.00 -3.28
N ASP A 354 -0.91 -5.15 -4.15
CA ASP A 354 -2.02 -5.52 -5.04
C ASP A 354 -1.67 -6.72 -5.96
N LEU A 355 -0.41 -6.89 -6.37
CA LEU A 355 0.03 -8.04 -7.16
C LEU A 355 0.22 -9.31 -6.32
N ASP A 356 0.57 -9.20 -5.04
CA ASP A 356 0.66 -10.33 -4.11
C ASP A 356 -0.74 -10.77 -3.63
N ALA A 357 -1.65 -9.83 -3.42
CA ALA A 357 -3.10 -10.05 -3.30
C ALA A 357 -3.69 -10.80 -4.52
N LEU A 358 -3.25 -10.49 -5.74
CA LEU A 358 -3.64 -11.29 -6.92
C LEU A 358 -2.99 -12.67 -6.96
N ARG A 359 -1.84 -12.90 -6.30
CA ARG A 359 -1.25 -14.24 -6.22
C ARG A 359 -1.98 -15.14 -5.23
N SER A 360 -2.57 -14.58 -4.17
CA SER A 360 -3.34 -15.35 -3.17
C SER A 360 -4.75 -15.75 -3.63
N LEU A 361 -5.18 -15.28 -4.81
CA LEU A 361 -6.53 -15.50 -5.36
C LEU A 361 -6.48 -16.29 -6.69
N PRO A 362 -7.30 -17.33 -6.88
CA PRO A 362 -7.30 -18.17 -8.09
C PRO A 362 -7.49 -17.41 -9.41
N GLU A 363 -8.43 -16.47 -9.51
CA GLU A 363 -8.61 -15.69 -10.75
C GLU A 363 -7.44 -14.73 -10.99
N GLY A 364 -6.84 -14.21 -9.91
CA GLY A 364 -5.59 -13.46 -9.93
C GLY A 364 -4.42 -14.28 -10.49
N GLN A 365 -4.23 -15.51 -10.01
CA GLN A 365 -3.22 -16.43 -10.52
C GLN A 365 -3.44 -16.77 -12.00
N ALA A 366 -4.69 -17.05 -12.40
CA ALA A 366 -5.04 -17.38 -13.77
C ALA A 366 -4.71 -16.22 -14.75
N LEU A 367 -4.98 -14.98 -14.35
CA LEU A 367 -4.62 -13.80 -15.14
C LEU A 367 -3.11 -13.60 -15.27
N LEU A 368 -2.37 -13.72 -14.16
CA LEU A 368 -0.90 -13.59 -14.15
C LEU A 368 -0.22 -14.70 -14.96
N ALA A 369 -0.72 -15.94 -14.89
CA ALA A 369 -0.26 -17.05 -15.73
C ALA A 369 -0.54 -16.82 -17.22
N ARG A 370 -1.68 -16.20 -17.57
CA ARG A 370 -2.02 -15.82 -18.95
C ARG A 370 -1.10 -14.72 -19.49
N LEU A 371 -0.72 -13.75 -18.65
CA LEU A 371 0.26 -12.71 -18.98
C LEU A 371 1.64 -13.33 -19.25
N ASP A 372 2.14 -14.18 -18.35
CA ASP A 372 3.44 -14.85 -18.51
C ASP A 372 3.48 -15.79 -19.73
N GLY A 373 2.40 -16.55 -19.93
CA GLY A 373 2.24 -17.46 -21.07
C GLY A 373 2.18 -16.76 -22.44
N SER A 374 1.97 -15.45 -22.48
CA SER A 374 1.93 -14.67 -23.74
C SER A 374 3.30 -14.54 -24.44
N GLY A 375 4.40 -14.70 -23.70
CA GLY A 375 5.76 -14.45 -24.19
C GLY A 375 6.08 -12.98 -24.44
N ARG A 376 5.31 -12.06 -23.86
CA ARG A 376 5.45 -10.59 -24.00
C ARG A 376 5.56 -9.92 -22.63
N SER A 377 5.78 -8.61 -22.65
CA SER A 377 5.88 -7.79 -21.43
C SER A 377 4.65 -6.92 -21.20
N THR A 378 4.34 -6.67 -19.93
CA THR A 378 3.39 -5.65 -19.47
C THR A 378 4.11 -4.71 -18.52
N THR A 379 3.98 -3.40 -18.70
CA THR A 379 4.51 -2.41 -17.74
C THR A 379 3.38 -1.61 -17.10
N ILE A 380 3.23 -1.74 -15.78
CA ILE A 380 2.40 -0.88 -14.94
C ILE A 380 3.19 0.41 -14.65
N ARG A 381 2.56 1.57 -14.86
CA ARG A 381 3.13 2.90 -14.63
C ARG A 381 2.24 3.75 -13.75
N GLU A 382 2.86 4.47 -12.82
CA GLU A 382 2.18 5.45 -11.98
C GLU A 382 1.51 6.55 -12.82
N THR A 383 0.26 6.89 -12.49
CA THR A 383 -0.45 8.03 -13.07
C THR A 383 -1.30 8.73 -12.01
N ASN A 384 -1.50 10.04 -12.19
CA ASN A 384 -2.47 10.82 -11.40
C ASN A 384 -3.81 11.00 -12.13
N ARG A 385 -4.06 10.23 -13.19
CA ARG A 385 -5.29 10.24 -13.99
C ARG A 385 -6.12 8.99 -13.68
N GLY A 386 -7.16 8.75 -14.47
CA GLY A 386 -7.87 7.48 -14.46
C GLY A 386 -6.98 6.33 -14.96
N ASN A 387 -7.26 5.14 -14.44
CA ASN A 387 -6.63 3.90 -14.85
C ASN A 387 -6.92 3.61 -16.33
N THR A 388 -5.93 3.08 -17.05
CA THR A 388 -6.04 2.71 -18.47
C THR A 388 -5.02 1.65 -18.85
N ALA A 389 -5.42 0.64 -19.62
CA ALA A 389 -4.51 -0.21 -20.38
C ALA A 389 -4.33 0.28 -21.82
N GLY A 390 -3.18 -0.05 -22.41
CA GLY A 390 -2.82 0.28 -23.78
C GLY A 390 -1.67 -0.59 -24.27
N ALA A 391 -1.17 -0.30 -25.48
CA ALA A 391 -0.24 -1.18 -26.18
C ALA A 391 0.78 -0.44 -27.04
N THR A 392 1.89 -1.13 -27.31
CA THR A 392 2.94 -0.66 -28.24
C THR A 392 2.46 -0.67 -29.70
N ASN A 393 1.71 -1.69 -30.12
CA ASN A 393 0.95 -1.68 -31.38
C ASN A 393 -0.51 -2.11 -31.15
N PHE A 394 -1.37 -1.12 -30.92
CA PHE A 394 -2.79 -1.29 -30.62
C PHE A 394 -3.54 -2.25 -31.54
N ASN A 395 -3.22 -2.28 -32.85
CA ASN A 395 -3.89 -3.14 -33.82
C ASN A 395 -3.57 -4.64 -33.65
N ASP A 396 -2.39 -4.97 -33.14
CA ASP A 396 -1.97 -6.37 -32.96
C ASP A 396 -2.67 -7.02 -31.74
N GLY A 397 -3.27 -6.22 -30.86
CA GLY A 397 -4.01 -6.69 -29.69
C GLY A 397 -5.42 -7.20 -29.99
N TYR A 398 -5.97 -6.97 -31.19
CA TYR A 398 -7.32 -7.40 -31.55
C TYR A 398 -7.39 -8.84 -32.04
N MET A 399 -8.50 -9.51 -31.72
CA MET A 399 -8.91 -10.75 -32.37
C MET A 399 -9.01 -10.56 -33.90
N SER A 400 -8.68 -11.61 -34.64
CA SER A 400 -8.97 -11.73 -36.06
C SER A 400 -10.47 -11.86 -36.31
N ALA A 401 -10.93 -11.50 -37.51
CA ALA A 401 -12.35 -11.56 -37.90
C ALA A 401 -12.93 -12.99 -38.03
N ASP A 402 -12.13 -14.02 -37.80
CA ASP A 402 -12.54 -15.42 -37.71
C ASP A 402 -12.58 -15.94 -36.25
N GLY A 403 -12.48 -15.03 -35.27
CA GLY A 403 -12.46 -15.34 -33.84
C GLY A 403 -11.13 -15.88 -33.32
N THR A 404 -10.09 -15.99 -34.16
CA THR A 404 -8.76 -16.43 -33.71
C THR A 404 -7.96 -15.28 -33.08
N PRO A 405 -7.06 -15.55 -32.12
CA PRO A 405 -6.17 -14.53 -31.58
C PRO A 405 -5.34 -13.86 -32.68
N GLY A 406 -5.23 -12.53 -32.61
CA GLY A 406 -4.29 -11.74 -33.40
C GLY A 406 -2.84 -11.97 -32.97
N PRO A 407 -1.89 -11.19 -33.52
CA PRO A 407 -0.47 -11.37 -33.21
C PRO A 407 -0.15 -11.22 -31.72
N GLY A 408 -0.78 -10.26 -31.03
CA GLY A 408 -0.44 -9.80 -29.68
C GLY A 408 0.72 -8.80 -29.65
N THR A 409 0.78 -7.95 -28.62
CA THR A 409 1.73 -6.83 -28.49
C THR A 409 2.11 -6.52 -27.04
N ASP A 410 3.28 -5.94 -26.78
CA ASP A 410 3.67 -5.50 -25.44
C ASP A 410 2.71 -4.42 -24.92
N SER A 411 2.27 -4.59 -23.67
CA SER A 411 1.22 -3.79 -23.04
C SER A 411 1.77 -2.78 -22.03
N GLN A 412 1.01 -1.72 -21.79
CA GLN A 412 1.24 -0.76 -20.72
C GLN A 412 -0.06 -0.49 -19.97
N VAL A 413 -0.04 -0.62 -18.64
CA VAL A 413 -1.08 -0.14 -17.75
C VAL A 413 -0.63 1.18 -17.14
N ASN A 414 -1.49 2.20 -17.14
CA ASN A 414 -1.32 3.39 -16.31
C ASN A 414 -2.26 3.22 -15.11
N TYR A 415 -1.71 3.14 -13.90
CA TYR A 415 -2.44 2.80 -12.68
C TYR A 415 -2.33 3.89 -11.62
N ASN A 416 -3.43 4.13 -10.92
CA ASN A 416 -3.55 5.05 -9.80
C ASN A 416 -4.24 4.31 -8.63
N PRO A 417 -3.49 3.76 -7.65
CA PRO A 417 -4.06 2.98 -6.56
C PRO A 417 -4.98 3.80 -5.65
N SER A 418 -4.72 5.11 -5.49
CA SER A 418 -5.57 5.98 -4.67
C SER A 418 -6.90 6.34 -5.32
N ARG A 419 -7.17 5.89 -6.56
CA ARG A 419 -8.45 6.11 -7.24
C ARG A 419 -9.44 5.01 -6.89
N ILE A 420 -9.85 4.95 -5.63
CA ILE A 420 -11.01 4.16 -5.21
C ILE A 420 -12.26 4.74 -5.89
N SER A 421 -13.00 3.88 -6.58
CA SER A 421 -14.31 4.24 -7.09
C SER A 421 -15.31 4.03 -5.96
N ILE A 422 -15.84 5.11 -5.39
CA ILE A 422 -16.99 5.07 -4.47
C ILE A 422 -18.20 5.59 -5.25
N GLY A 423 -19.09 4.70 -5.67
CA GLY A 423 -20.26 5.06 -6.46
C GLY A 423 -21.55 5.10 -5.65
N GLY A 424 -22.64 5.51 -6.29
CA GLY A 424 -23.96 5.55 -5.65
C GLY A 424 -24.62 4.18 -5.45
N GLU A 425 -24.05 3.12 -6.05
CA GLU A 425 -24.51 1.74 -5.95
C GLU A 425 -23.34 0.82 -5.57
N GLU A 426 -23.62 -0.22 -4.79
CA GLU A 426 -22.61 -1.07 -4.13
C GLU A 426 -21.63 -1.76 -5.10
N TRP A 427 -22.08 -2.14 -6.30
CA TRP A 427 -21.22 -2.73 -7.34
C TRP A 427 -20.25 -1.72 -7.98
N MET A 428 -20.53 -0.41 -7.85
CA MET A 428 -19.63 0.65 -8.32
C MET A 428 -18.44 0.84 -7.37
N ASN A 429 -18.52 0.28 -6.15
CA ASN A 429 -17.40 0.22 -5.23
C ASN A 429 -16.38 -0.81 -5.71
N ARG A 430 -15.14 -0.36 -5.85
CA ARG A 430 -14.06 -1.14 -6.45
C ARG A 430 -12.79 -0.96 -5.63
N PRO A 431 -12.43 -1.94 -4.77
CA PRO A 431 -11.15 -1.97 -4.08
C PRO A 431 -9.97 -1.91 -5.08
N PRO A 432 -8.78 -1.43 -4.68
CA PRO A 432 -7.73 -1.12 -5.65
C PRO A 432 -7.25 -2.36 -6.41
N VAL A 433 -7.18 -3.54 -5.77
CA VAL A 433 -6.87 -4.83 -6.42
C VAL A 433 -7.81 -5.16 -7.58
N VAL A 434 -9.12 -4.94 -7.43
CA VAL A 434 -10.11 -5.14 -8.51
C VAL A 434 -9.91 -4.11 -9.64
N GLY A 435 -9.47 -2.90 -9.26
CA GLY A 435 -9.06 -1.87 -10.22
C GLY A 435 -7.80 -2.23 -11.00
N LEU A 436 -6.80 -2.85 -10.37
CA LEU A 436 -5.59 -3.34 -11.02
C LEU A 436 -5.92 -4.52 -11.94
N PHE A 437 -6.68 -5.49 -11.44
CA PHE A 437 -7.11 -6.68 -12.17
C PHE A 437 -7.85 -6.33 -13.46
N HIS A 438 -8.79 -5.38 -13.42
CA HIS A 438 -9.51 -4.90 -14.61
C HIS A 438 -8.56 -4.37 -15.70
N GLU A 439 -7.54 -3.57 -15.35
CA GLU A 439 -6.56 -3.09 -16.34
C GLU A 439 -5.61 -4.21 -16.80
N LEU A 440 -5.26 -5.14 -15.92
CA LEU A 440 -4.45 -6.31 -16.27
C LEU A 440 -5.22 -7.28 -17.19
N ILE A 441 -6.54 -7.38 -17.08
CA ILE A 441 -7.41 -8.10 -18.02
C ILE A 441 -7.32 -7.47 -19.41
N HIS A 442 -7.44 -6.14 -19.53
CA HIS A 442 -7.22 -5.44 -20.81
C HIS A 442 -5.79 -5.65 -21.34
N ALA A 443 -4.78 -5.56 -20.47
CA ALA A 443 -3.38 -5.80 -20.84
C ALA A 443 -3.15 -7.24 -21.33
N SER A 444 -3.78 -8.21 -20.68
CA SER A 444 -3.75 -9.62 -21.03
C SER A 444 -4.29 -9.87 -22.44
N ASP A 445 -5.36 -9.17 -22.83
CA ASP A 445 -5.87 -9.22 -24.20
C ASP A 445 -4.94 -8.56 -25.22
N PHE A 446 -4.30 -7.44 -24.88
CA PHE A 446 -3.26 -6.86 -25.76
C PHE A 446 -2.10 -7.83 -25.99
N VAL A 447 -1.58 -8.51 -24.96
CA VAL A 447 -0.43 -9.42 -25.12
C VAL A 447 -0.79 -10.74 -25.79
N THR A 448 -2.03 -11.20 -25.67
CA THR A 448 -2.50 -12.44 -26.32
C THR A 448 -3.17 -12.21 -27.68
N GLY A 449 -3.47 -10.96 -28.07
CA GLY A 449 -4.15 -10.66 -29.32
C GLY A 449 -5.66 -10.94 -29.28
N THR A 450 -6.29 -10.83 -28.12
CA THR A 450 -7.69 -11.25 -27.90
C THR A 450 -8.66 -10.14 -27.55
N LEU A 451 -8.34 -8.86 -27.79
CA LEU A 451 -9.33 -7.80 -27.62
C LEU A 451 -10.50 -8.01 -28.60
N PRO A 452 -11.76 -8.06 -28.13
CA PRO A 452 -12.90 -8.19 -29.00
C PRO A 452 -13.15 -6.86 -29.75
N PRO A 453 -13.28 -6.89 -31.09
CA PRO A 453 -13.61 -5.70 -31.86
C PRO A 453 -15.07 -5.29 -31.63
N GLY A 454 -15.40 -4.02 -31.92
CA GLY A 454 -16.79 -3.56 -32.01
C GLY A 454 -17.46 -3.16 -30.69
N SER A 455 -18.79 -3.18 -30.70
CA SER A 455 -19.65 -2.71 -29.61
C SER A 455 -21.03 -3.37 -29.64
N THR A 456 -21.53 -3.79 -28.49
CA THR A 456 -22.86 -4.38 -28.31
C THR A 456 -23.74 -3.42 -27.51
N ASP A 457 -24.97 -3.18 -27.97
CA ASP A 457 -25.93 -2.25 -27.35
C ASP A 457 -25.39 -0.83 -27.06
N GLY A 458 -24.35 -0.40 -27.79
CA GLY A 458 -23.69 0.90 -27.63
C GLY A 458 -22.56 0.92 -26.60
N VAL A 459 -22.23 -0.21 -25.96
CA VAL A 459 -21.05 -0.38 -25.10
C VAL A 459 -19.94 -1.07 -25.89
N ILE A 460 -18.69 -0.64 -25.72
CA ILE A 460 -17.55 -1.23 -26.42
C ILE A 460 -17.33 -2.66 -25.90
N ASN A 461 -17.16 -3.62 -26.81
CA ASN A 461 -17.06 -5.04 -26.45
C ASN A 461 -15.90 -5.35 -25.50
N VAL A 462 -14.80 -4.61 -25.63
CA VAL A 462 -13.62 -4.66 -24.74
C VAL A 462 -14.00 -4.45 -23.27
N GLU A 463 -14.89 -3.51 -22.97
CA GLU A 463 -15.34 -3.27 -21.59
C GLU A 463 -16.28 -4.36 -21.10
N GLN A 464 -17.19 -4.84 -21.96
CA GLN A 464 -18.11 -5.91 -21.61
C GLN A 464 -17.38 -7.23 -21.33
N SER A 465 -16.47 -7.64 -22.22
CA SER A 465 -15.68 -8.86 -22.03
C SER A 465 -14.81 -8.82 -20.77
N THR A 466 -14.20 -7.66 -20.48
CA THR A 466 -13.34 -7.47 -19.30
C THR A 466 -14.14 -7.54 -18.00
N VAL A 467 -15.39 -7.08 -18.01
CA VAL A 467 -16.32 -7.23 -16.88
C VAL A 467 -16.86 -8.65 -16.72
N GLY A 468 -16.90 -9.45 -17.79
CA GLY A 468 -17.58 -10.75 -17.82
C GLY A 468 -19.05 -10.65 -18.22
N LEU A 469 -19.36 -9.74 -19.14
CA LEU A 469 -20.67 -9.64 -19.79
C LEU A 469 -20.63 -10.23 -21.20
N PRO A 470 -21.70 -10.93 -21.65
CA PRO A 470 -21.78 -11.45 -23.01
C PRO A 470 -21.76 -10.34 -24.07
N TYR A 471 -20.92 -10.50 -25.09
CA TYR A 471 -20.77 -9.54 -26.20
C TYR A 471 -21.00 -10.19 -27.57
N ASP A 472 -21.40 -9.36 -28.55
CA ASP A 472 -21.53 -9.71 -29.97
C ASP A 472 -20.16 -9.54 -30.65
N HIS A 473 -19.57 -10.64 -31.14
CA HIS A 473 -18.24 -10.64 -31.75
C HIS A 473 -18.24 -10.31 -33.25
N ASP A 474 -19.23 -10.77 -34.01
CA ASP A 474 -19.26 -10.64 -35.46
C ASP A 474 -20.16 -9.50 -35.97
N GLY A 475 -20.94 -8.88 -35.09
CA GLY A 475 -21.85 -7.80 -35.40
C GLY A 475 -23.14 -8.27 -36.09
N ASP A 476 -23.41 -9.58 -36.10
CA ASP A 476 -24.67 -10.14 -36.57
C ASP A 476 -25.60 -10.38 -35.37
N PRO A 477 -26.65 -9.55 -35.16
CA PRO A 477 -27.55 -9.70 -34.02
C PRO A 477 -28.41 -10.99 -34.04
N SER A 478 -28.21 -11.87 -35.02
CA SER A 478 -28.79 -13.22 -35.05
C SER A 478 -27.87 -14.32 -34.50
N THR A 479 -26.58 -14.02 -34.25
CA THR A 479 -25.67 -14.95 -33.57
C THR A 479 -25.80 -14.83 -32.03
N PRO A 480 -25.60 -15.92 -31.27
CA PRO A 480 -25.57 -15.83 -29.81
C PRO A 480 -24.34 -15.03 -29.35
N ARG A 481 -24.55 -14.09 -28.42
CA ARG A 481 -23.45 -13.42 -27.71
C ARG A 481 -22.58 -14.44 -26.98
N ILE A 482 -21.29 -14.16 -26.90
CA ILE A 482 -20.29 -15.02 -26.25
C ILE A 482 -19.78 -14.38 -24.96
N GLU A 483 -19.48 -15.21 -23.96
CA GLU A 483 -18.70 -14.84 -22.79
C GLU A 483 -17.20 -15.09 -23.08
N ALA A 484 -16.31 -14.41 -22.37
CA ALA A 484 -14.86 -14.55 -22.57
C ALA A 484 -14.35 -15.85 -21.93
N ASP A 485 -13.50 -16.60 -22.65
CA ASP A 485 -12.88 -17.86 -22.15
C ASP A 485 -11.61 -17.55 -21.32
N ARG A 486 -11.79 -16.79 -20.23
CA ARG A 486 -10.76 -16.31 -19.28
C ARG A 486 -11.41 -15.64 -18.07
N SER A 487 -10.63 -15.47 -17.00
CA SER A 487 -10.94 -14.66 -15.82
C SER A 487 -11.42 -13.24 -16.16
N THR A 488 -12.48 -12.78 -15.46
CA THR A 488 -13.12 -11.48 -15.65
C THR A 488 -13.29 -10.72 -14.33
N GLU A 489 -13.55 -9.41 -14.38
CA GLU A 489 -13.76 -8.61 -13.16
C GLU A 489 -14.87 -9.18 -12.27
N ASN A 490 -15.94 -9.74 -12.84
CA ASN A 490 -17.01 -10.35 -12.07
C ASN A 490 -16.56 -11.63 -11.34
N ASP A 491 -15.66 -12.42 -11.91
CA ASP A 491 -15.18 -13.65 -11.27
C ASP A 491 -14.32 -13.31 -10.03
N LEU A 492 -13.37 -12.37 -10.15
CA LEU A 492 -12.60 -11.88 -8.99
C LEU A 492 -13.50 -11.19 -7.95
N ARG A 493 -14.55 -10.48 -8.38
CA ARG A 493 -15.52 -9.89 -7.44
C ARG A 493 -16.29 -10.97 -6.70
N ASP A 494 -16.70 -12.04 -7.38
CA ASP A 494 -17.29 -13.20 -6.72
C ASP A 494 -16.29 -13.83 -5.72
N GLU A 495 -14.99 -13.96 -6.04
CA GLU A 495 -13.97 -14.44 -5.08
C GLU A 495 -13.89 -13.57 -3.82
N LEU A 496 -13.81 -12.25 -4.00
CA LEU A 496 -13.74 -11.25 -2.92
C LEU A 496 -15.09 -10.99 -2.21
N ASN A 497 -16.13 -11.78 -2.50
CA ASN A 497 -17.51 -11.59 -2.00
C ASN A 497 -18.11 -10.19 -2.27
N LEU A 498 -17.66 -9.55 -3.36
CA LEU A 498 -18.12 -8.23 -3.80
C LEU A 498 -19.31 -8.34 -4.76
N PRO A 499 -20.31 -7.43 -4.68
CA PRO A 499 -21.43 -7.42 -5.62
C PRO A 499 -20.94 -7.29 -7.07
N THR A 500 -21.28 -8.25 -7.91
CA THR A 500 -20.92 -8.25 -9.34
C THR A 500 -21.63 -7.14 -10.11
N ARG A 501 -21.05 -6.74 -11.25
CA ARG A 501 -21.68 -5.79 -12.16
C ARG A 501 -22.91 -6.45 -12.82
N PRO A 502 -24.08 -5.77 -12.84
CA PRO A 502 -25.30 -6.35 -13.38
C PRO A 502 -25.13 -6.89 -14.81
N ARG A 503 -25.57 -8.13 -15.03
CA ARG A 503 -25.75 -8.70 -16.37
C ARG A 503 -27.05 -8.12 -16.95
N TYR A 504 -26.93 -7.12 -17.84
CA TYR A 504 -28.05 -6.41 -18.48
C TYR A 504 -28.74 -7.24 -19.58
#